data_AF-A0A5B8UJJ9-F1
#
_entry.id   AF-A0A5B8UJJ9-F1
#
_cell.length_a   1.000
_cell.length_b   1.000
_cell.length_c   1.000
_cell.angle_alpha   90.00
_cell.angle_beta   90.00
_cell.angle_gamma   90.00
#
_symmetry.space_group_name_H-M   'P 1'
#
loop_
_entity.id
_entity.type
_entity.pdbx_description
1 polymer ?
#
loop_
_entity_poly.entity_id
_entity_poly.type
_entity_poly.pdbx_seq_one_letter_code
_entity_poly.pdbx_strand_id
1 'polypeptide(L)'
;MTQSIIDTKDGELRFAEKFVVSKQTTPQEVIRYFGQDKVVIRDMNTGWKHYSVRNAKVNDTYFIFTLYFDNDILKMLDFLVSDEVITAGSWDDWSERKELEKRDYYNEWLTKEIGNKRNFPWGTIGAFYDTKGGGSSIVLRYE
;
A
#
# COMPACT_ATOMS: atom_id res chain seq x y z
N MET A 1 -8.54 10.59 19.81
CA MET A 1 -8.04 11.03 18.49
C MET A 1 -7.32 9.83 17.90
N THR A 2 -7.90 9.21 16.87
CA THR A 2 -7.23 8.12 16.15
C THR A 2 -6.03 8.71 15.43
N GLN A 3 -4.84 8.18 15.69
CA GLN A 3 -3.61 8.64 15.03
C GLN A 3 -3.70 8.29 13.55
N SER A 4 -3.40 9.24 12.65
CA SER A 4 -3.34 8.99 11.20
C SER A 4 -2.35 7.86 10.90
N ILE A 5 -2.71 7.01 9.95
CA ILE A 5 -1.89 5.86 9.52
C ILE A 5 -0.69 6.34 8.70
N ILE A 6 -0.83 7.45 7.97
CA ILE A 6 0.25 8.04 7.17
C ILE A 6 0.77 9.30 7.85
N ASP A 7 2.07 9.33 8.12
CA ASP A 7 2.76 10.54 8.58
C ASP A 7 3.20 11.40 7.37
N THR A 8 2.72 12.65 7.35
CA THR A 8 2.98 13.57 6.22
C THR A 8 4.38 14.16 6.22
N LYS A 9 5.13 14.05 7.32
CA LYS A 9 6.48 14.64 7.44
C LYS A 9 7.55 13.82 6.72
N ASP A 10 7.40 12.51 6.74
CA ASP A 10 8.41 11.54 6.31
C ASP A 10 7.87 10.43 5.40
N GLY A 11 6.54 10.32 5.24
CA GLY A 11 5.91 9.30 4.40
C GLY A 11 5.93 7.93 5.05
N GLU A 12 5.95 7.91 6.39
CA GLU A 12 5.86 6.69 7.17
C GLU A 12 4.43 6.15 7.21
N LEU A 13 4.27 4.86 6.92
CA LEU A 13 3.02 4.14 7.16
C LEU A 13 3.13 3.37 8.47
N ARG A 14 2.25 3.70 9.42
CA ARG A 14 2.23 3.10 10.76
C ARG A 14 1.27 1.90 10.75
N PHE A 15 1.82 0.69 10.68
CA PHE A 15 1.09 -0.56 10.81
C PHE A 15 1.08 -1.03 12.27
N ALA A 16 -0.03 -0.75 12.96
CA ALA A 16 -0.19 -0.98 14.41
C ALA A 16 0.89 -0.28 15.26
N GLU A 17 0.95 -0.55 16.57
CA GLU A 17 1.91 0.11 17.47
C GLU A 17 3.38 -0.32 17.24
N LYS A 18 3.65 -1.32 16.38
CA LYS A 18 4.94 -2.02 16.36
C LYS A 18 5.68 -2.04 15.02
N PHE A 19 5.07 -1.62 13.92
CA PHE A 19 5.75 -1.62 12.63
C PHE A 19 5.49 -0.34 11.84
N VAL A 20 6.57 0.28 11.40
CA VAL A 20 6.52 1.49 10.59
C VAL A 20 7.22 1.16 9.28
N VAL A 21 6.51 1.36 8.17
CA VAL A 21 7.11 1.29 6.84
C VAL A 21 7.60 2.68 6.46
N SER A 22 8.88 2.79 6.15
CA SER A 22 9.54 4.00 5.68
C SER A 22 10.49 3.65 4.55
N LYS A 23 11.10 4.65 3.91
CA LYS A 23 12.13 4.41 2.88
C LYS A 23 13.35 3.61 3.36
N GLN A 24 13.55 3.49 4.68
CA GLN A 24 14.62 2.68 5.27
C GLN A 24 14.20 1.24 5.58
N THR A 25 12.91 0.92 5.50
CA THR A 25 12.43 -0.45 5.69
C THR A 25 13.16 -1.38 4.75
N THR A 26 13.63 -2.49 5.29
CA THR A 26 14.36 -3.54 4.58
C THR A 26 13.47 -4.75 4.32
N PRO A 27 13.81 -5.60 3.32
CA PRO A 27 13.09 -6.85 3.09
C PRO A 27 13.04 -7.77 4.32
N GLN A 28 14.12 -7.81 5.11
CA GLN A 28 14.21 -8.65 6.29
C GLN A 28 13.26 -8.20 7.40
N GLU A 29 13.06 -6.90 7.57
CA GLU A 29 12.10 -6.36 8.54
C GLU A 29 10.66 -6.73 8.18
N VAL A 30 10.32 -6.68 6.88
CA VAL A 30 9.00 -7.12 6.39
C VAL A 30 8.77 -8.60 6.71
N ILE A 31 9.72 -9.47 6.37
CA ILE A 31 9.61 -10.91 6.66
C ILE A 31 9.53 -11.16 8.17
N ARG A 32 10.38 -10.51 8.95
CA ARG A 32 10.43 -10.69 10.40
C ARG A 32 9.12 -10.28 11.09
N TYR A 33 8.50 -9.20 10.62
CA TYR A 33 7.27 -8.70 11.22
C TYR A 33 6.04 -9.52 10.82
N PHE A 34 5.85 -9.79 9.52
CA PHE A 34 4.65 -10.46 9.03
C PHE A 34 4.73 -11.99 9.09
N GLY A 35 5.93 -12.56 9.14
CA GLY A 35 6.16 -14.00 9.03
C GLY A 35 6.34 -14.44 7.59
N GLN A 36 7.33 -15.29 7.34
CA GLN A 36 7.69 -15.77 6.00
C GLN A 36 6.54 -16.50 5.30
N ASP A 37 5.67 -17.17 6.05
CA ASP A 37 4.48 -17.87 5.56
C ASP A 37 3.39 -16.93 5.02
N LYS A 38 3.39 -15.66 5.46
CA LYS A 38 2.38 -14.65 5.07
C LYS A 38 2.87 -13.68 4.02
N VAL A 39 4.17 -13.63 3.77
CA VAL A 39 4.78 -12.72 2.80
C VAL A 39 5.01 -13.46 1.48
N VAL A 40 4.31 -13.02 0.45
CA VAL A 40 4.54 -13.51 -0.91
C VAL A 40 5.67 -12.69 -1.53
N ILE A 41 6.76 -13.38 -1.89
CA ILE A 41 7.95 -12.76 -2.49
C ILE A 41 7.95 -13.06 -3.99
N ARG A 42 8.03 -12.00 -4.81
CA ARG A 42 8.23 -12.11 -6.26
C ARG A 42 9.56 -11.48 -6.64
N ASP A 43 10.49 -12.30 -7.12
CA ASP A 43 11.78 -11.85 -7.67
C ASP A 43 11.66 -11.69 -9.19
N MET A 44 11.97 -10.50 -9.69
CA MET A 44 11.94 -10.19 -11.12
C MET A 44 13.24 -10.56 -11.83
N ASN A 45 14.27 -11.02 -11.10
CA ASN A 45 15.63 -11.29 -11.60
C ASN A 45 16.31 -10.08 -12.27
N THR A 46 15.95 -8.87 -11.84
CA THR A 46 16.49 -7.59 -12.35
C THR A 46 16.99 -6.67 -11.23
N GLY A 47 17.10 -7.20 -10.00
CA GLY A 47 17.28 -6.41 -8.77
C GLY A 47 15.97 -5.97 -8.13
N TRP A 48 14.86 -6.02 -8.87
CA TRP A 48 13.53 -5.72 -8.34
C TRP A 48 12.89 -6.91 -7.64
N LYS A 49 12.47 -6.71 -6.40
CA LYS A 49 11.74 -7.70 -5.60
C LYS A 49 10.51 -7.09 -4.98
N HIS A 50 9.39 -7.82 -5.05
CA HIS A 50 8.12 -7.38 -4.49
C HIS A 50 7.76 -8.26 -3.29
N TYR A 51 7.31 -7.62 -2.21
CA TYR A 51 6.89 -8.30 -0.98
C TYR A 51 5.44 -7.94 -0.70
N SER A 52 4.54 -8.88 -0.91
CA SER A 52 3.10 -8.68 -0.77
C SER A 52 2.56 -9.33 0.48
N VAL A 53 1.73 -8.61 1.22
CA VAL A 53 1.00 -9.10 2.39
C VAL A 53 -0.48 -8.83 2.17
N ARG A 54 -1.32 -9.83 2.43
CA ARG A 54 -2.77 -9.72 2.29
C ARG A 54 -3.46 -9.59 3.64
N ASN A 55 -4.49 -8.75 3.70
CA ASN A 55 -5.36 -8.57 4.86
C ASN A 55 -4.62 -8.30 6.16
N ALA A 56 -3.54 -7.50 6.08
CA ALA A 56 -2.90 -6.94 7.27
C ALA A 56 -3.89 -5.99 7.94
N LYS A 57 -4.19 -6.23 9.21
CA LYS A 57 -5.14 -5.42 9.97
C LYS A 57 -4.41 -4.36 10.79
N VAL A 58 -4.82 -3.10 10.64
CA VAL A 58 -4.35 -1.96 11.44
C VAL A 58 -5.58 -1.29 12.04
N ASN A 59 -5.73 -1.34 13.36
CA ASN A 59 -6.97 -0.97 14.04
C ASN A 59 -8.17 -1.72 13.43
N ASP A 60 -9.17 -1.00 12.92
CA ASP A 60 -10.36 -1.58 12.28
C ASP A 60 -10.27 -1.59 10.74
N THR A 61 -9.10 -1.29 10.18
CA THR A 61 -8.90 -1.19 8.73
C THR A 61 -8.00 -2.33 8.22
N TYR A 62 -8.38 -2.94 7.12
CA TYR A 62 -7.65 -3.99 6.42
C TYR A 62 -6.87 -3.42 5.24
N PHE A 63 -5.66 -3.95 5.07
CA PHE A 63 -4.75 -3.60 3.99
C PHE A 63 -4.33 -4.84 3.22
N ILE A 64 -4.28 -4.72 1.90
CA ILE A 64 -3.43 -5.55 1.06
C ILE A 64 -2.36 -4.61 0.51
N PHE A 65 -1.08 -4.90 0.72
CA PHE A 65 -0.03 -4.05 0.20
C PHE A 65 1.10 -4.85 -0.44
N THR A 66 1.84 -4.19 -1.31
CA THR A 66 3.05 -4.68 -1.95
C THR A 66 4.13 -3.63 -1.78
N LEU A 67 5.26 -4.03 -1.19
CA LEU A 67 6.48 -3.22 -1.12
C LEU A 67 7.39 -3.57 -2.30
N TYR A 68 7.85 -2.57 -3.02
CA TYR A 68 8.71 -2.72 -4.20
C TYR A 68 10.12 -2.26 -3.86
N PHE A 69 11.03 -3.22 -3.85
CA PHE A 69 12.45 -2.99 -3.57
C PHE A 69 13.24 -3.03 -4.87
N ASP A 70 14.14 -2.07 -5.04
CA ASP A 70 15.18 -2.07 -6.05
C ASP A 70 16.52 -2.24 -5.35
N ASN A 71 17.17 -3.38 -5.55
CA ASN A 71 18.42 -3.75 -4.87
C ASN A 71 18.32 -3.57 -3.33
N ASP A 72 17.25 -4.11 -2.76
CA ASP A 72 16.88 -4.05 -1.33
C ASP A 72 16.60 -2.63 -0.77
N ILE A 73 16.48 -1.61 -1.63
CA ILE A 73 16.03 -0.26 -1.26
C ILE A 73 14.54 -0.13 -1.57
N LEU A 74 13.73 0.23 -0.58
CA LEU A 74 12.30 0.45 -0.79
C LEU A 74 12.07 1.70 -1.66
N LYS A 75 11.41 1.51 -2.81
CA LYS A 75 11.09 2.59 -3.75
C LYS A 75 9.62 2.97 -3.76
N MET A 76 8.75 2.01 -3.50
CA MET A 76 7.32 2.19 -3.68
C MET A 76 6.51 1.23 -2.83
N LEU A 77 5.32 1.68 -2.43
CA LEU A 77 4.26 0.85 -1.91
C LEU A 77 3.05 0.98 -2.84
N ASP A 78 2.42 -0.15 -3.15
CA ASP A 78 1.08 -0.22 -3.72
C ASP A 78 0.17 -0.87 -2.68
N PHE A 79 -0.97 -0.28 -2.37
CA PHE A 79 -1.89 -0.87 -1.40
C PHE A 79 -3.36 -0.59 -1.66
N LEU A 80 -4.18 -1.52 -1.19
CA LEU A 80 -5.62 -1.43 -1.07
C LEU A 80 -5.98 -1.25 0.40
N VAL A 81 -7.06 -0.54 0.66
CA VAL A 81 -7.57 -0.28 2.00
C VAL A 81 -9.08 -0.56 2.06
N SER A 82 -9.57 -1.11 3.16
CA SER A 82 -11.00 -1.35 3.37
C SER A 82 -11.31 -1.51 4.86
N ASP A 83 -12.53 -1.18 5.27
CA ASP A 83 -13.02 -1.47 6.61
C ASP A 83 -13.41 -2.95 6.79
N GLU A 84 -13.47 -3.71 5.69
CA GLU A 84 -13.77 -5.14 5.65
C GLU A 84 -12.58 -5.96 5.12
N VAL A 85 -12.60 -7.27 5.38
CA VAL A 85 -11.57 -8.18 4.85
C VAL A 85 -11.62 -8.14 3.32
N ILE A 86 -10.46 -7.87 2.71
CA ILE A 86 -10.37 -7.74 1.25
C ILE A 86 -10.29 -9.13 0.63
N THR A 87 -11.37 -9.53 -0.03
CA THR A 87 -11.46 -10.79 -0.79
C THR A 87 -11.09 -10.56 -2.26
N ALA A 88 -10.67 -11.63 -2.94
CA ALA A 88 -10.54 -11.58 -4.40
C ALA A 88 -11.94 -11.48 -5.01
N GLY A 89 -12.16 -10.50 -5.90
CA GLY A 89 -13.37 -10.44 -6.71
C GLY A 89 -13.33 -11.46 -7.85
N SER A 90 -14.49 -11.77 -8.43
CA SER A 90 -14.59 -12.50 -9.69
C SER A 90 -14.38 -11.56 -10.88
N TRP A 91 -13.78 -12.06 -11.96
CA TRP A 91 -13.74 -11.34 -13.23
C TRP A 91 -15.14 -11.07 -13.79
N ASP A 92 -16.11 -11.92 -13.48
CA ASP A 92 -17.51 -11.71 -13.89
C ASP A 92 -18.15 -10.51 -13.20
N ASP A 93 -17.67 -10.14 -12.01
CA ASP A 93 -18.16 -8.99 -11.23
C ASP A 93 -17.39 -7.70 -11.53
N TRP A 94 -16.33 -7.79 -12.33
CA TRP A 94 -15.48 -6.68 -12.67
C TRP A 94 -16.17 -5.70 -13.62
N SER A 95 -15.97 -4.41 -13.38
CA SER A 95 -16.21 -3.38 -14.39
C SER A 95 -15.33 -2.17 -14.12
N GLU A 96 -14.90 -1.49 -15.17
CA GLU A 96 -14.11 -0.26 -15.06
C GLU A 96 -14.79 0.79 -14.17
N ARG A 97 -16.13 0.93 -14.27
CA ARG A 97 -16.90 1.84 -13.41
C ARG A 97 -16.68 1.53 -11.91
N LYS A 98 -16.74 0.27 -11.50
CA LYS A 98 -16.51 -0.14 -10.10
C LYS A 98 -15.08 0.18 -9.64
N GLU A 99 -14.09 -0.01 -10.50
CA GLU A 99 -12.70 0.32 -10.15
C GLU A 99 -12.47 1.83 -10.07
N LEU A 100 -13.12 2.63 -10.92
CA LEU A 100 -13.11 4.09 -10.81
C LEU A 100 -13.78 4.57 -9.51
N GLU A 101 -14.93 3.99 -9.14
CA GLU A 101 -15.58 4.26 -7.84
C GLU A 101 -14.67 3.90 -6.67
N LYS A 102 -13.92 2.80 -6.77
CA LYS A 102 -12.94 2.37 -5.77
C LYS A 102 -11.73 3.30 -5.69
N ARG A 103 -11.23 3.80 -6.81
CA ARG A 103 -10.20 4.86 -6.85
C ARG A 103 -10.67 6.12 -6.15
N ASP A 104 -11.93 6.51 -6.36
CA ASP A 104 -12.49 7.71 -5.75
C ASP A 104 -12.64 7.52 -4.22
N TYR A 105 -13.09 6.35 -3.77
CA TYR A 105 -13.05 5.97 -2.35
C TYR A 105 -11.63 6.07 -1.76
N TYR A 106 -10.60 5.59 -2.46
CA TYR A 106 -9.22 5.71 -2.01
C TYR A 106 -8.72 7.15 -1.95
N ASN A 107 -9.13 7.99 -2.91
CA ASN A 107 -8.81 9.42 -2.86
C ASN A 107 -9.46 10.11 -1.67
N GLU A 108 -10.71 9.78 -1.35
CA GLU A 108 -11.40 10.28 -0.17
C GLU A 108 -10.73 9.80 1.13
N TRP A 109 -10.37 8.53 1.20
CA TRP A 109 -9.63 7.97 2.33
C TRP A 109 -8.29 8.69 2.53
N LEU A 110 -7.51 8.88 1.47
CA LEU A 110 -6.26 9.66 1.53
C LEU A 110 -6.51 11.09 1.98
N THR A 111 -7.56 11.75 1.50
CA THR A 111 -7.88 13.12 1.93
C THR A 111 -8.21 13.19 3.41
N LYS A 112 -8.87 12.17 3.97
CA LYS A 112 -9.12 12.08 5.42
C LYS A 112 -7.82 11.88 6.21
N GLU A 113 -6.89 11.07 5.70
CA GLU A 113 -5.63 10.76 6.38
C GLU A 113 -4.61 11.90 6.34
N ILE A 114 -4.41 12.52 5.17
CA ILE A 114 -3.29 13.45 4.90
C ILE A 114 -3.71 14.79 4.28
N GLY A 115 -5.01 15.07 4.17
CA GLY A 115 -5.53 16.25 3.48
C GLY A 115 -5.37 16.16 1.95
N ASN A 116 -5.47 17.29 1.24
CA ASN A 116 -5.47 17.31 -0.24
C ASN A 116 -4.07 17.26 -0.88
N LYS A 117 -3.00 17.30 -0.08
CA LYS A 117 -1.63 17.30 -0.60
C LYS A 117 -1.26 15.87 -1.06
N ARG A 118 -0.57 15.78 -2.20
CA ARG A 118 -0.16 14.50 -2.82
C ARG A 118 1.33 14.43 -3.14
N ASN A 119 2.03 15.57 -3.08
CA ASN A 119 3.47 15.68 -3.29
C ASN A 119 4.10 16.23 -2.01
N PHE A 120 5.16 15.58 -1.54
CA PHE A 120 5.86 15.88 -0.29
C PHE A 120 7.37 15.82 -0.51
N PRO A 121 8.20 16.38 0.40
CA PRO A 121 9.66 16.32 0.25
C PRO A 121 10.25 14.90 0.25
N TRP A 122 9.50 13.90 0.72
CA TRP A 122 9.90 12.49 0.72
C TRP A 122 9.39 11.73 -0.51
N GLY A 123 8.54 12.34 -1.34
CA GLY A 123 8.00 11.75 -2.55
C GLY A 123 6.51 12.02 -2.78
N THR A 124 5.81 11.05 -3.38
CA THR A 124 4.43 11.25 -3.86
C THR A 124 3.50 10.12 -3.39
N ILE A 125 2.23 10.44 -3.23
CA ILE A 125 1.19 9.47 -2.90
C ILE A 125 -0.12 9.83 -3.60
N GLY A 126 -0.85 8.85 -4.11
CA GLY A 126 -2.16 9.06 -4.71
C GLY A 126 -2.90 7.76 -5.01
N ALA A 127 -4.19 7.87 -5.34
CA ALA A 127 -4.98 6.73 -5.80
C ALA A 127 -5.02 6.71 -7.34
N PHE A 128 -4.78 5.55 -7.92
CA PHE A 128 -4.66 5.36 -9.37
C PHE A 128 -5.51 4.19 -9.84
N TYR A 129 -5.94 4.26 -11.10
CA TYR A 129 -6.52 3.12 -11.82
C TYR A 129 -5.50 2.65 -12.86
N ASP A 130 -5.06 1.40 -12.75
CA ASP A 130 -4.20 0.76 -13.73
C ASP A 130 -5.05 0.20 -14.86
N THR A 131 -5.03 0.87 -16.01
CA THR A 131 -5.78 0.46 -17.20
C THR A 131 -5.29 -0.87 -17.79
N LYS A 132 -4.06 -1.31 -17.47
CA LYS A 132 -3.52 -2.60 -17.92
C LYS A 132 -3.85 -3.73 -16.96
N GLY A 133 -3.74 -3.46 -15.66
CA GLY A 133 -4.06 -4.41 -14.59
C GLY A 133 -5.57 -4.54 -14.31
N GLY A 134 -6.36 -3.55 -14.75
CA GLY A 134 -7.80 -3.49 -14.50
C GLY A 134 -8.13 -3.25 -13.03
N GLY A 135 -7.24 -2.64 -12.25
CA GLY A 135 -7.42 -2.48 -10.80
C GLY A 135 -7.06 -1.10 -10.31
N SER A 136 -7.68 -0.68 -9.21
CA SER A 136 -7.32 0.53 -8.49
C SER A 136 -6.60 0.26 -7.18
N SER A 137 -5.65 1.12 -6.85
CA SER A 137 -4.84 1.07 -5.64
C SER A 137 -4.37 2.47 -5.23
N ILE A 138 -3.86 2.58 -4.01
CA ILE A 138 -3.08 3.72 -3.55
C ILE A 138 -1.60 3.39 -3.80
N VAL A 139 -0.88 4.33 -4.39
CA VAL A 139 0.55 4.19 -4.67
C VAL A 139 1.31 5.29 -3.96
N LEU A 140 2.27 4.91 -3.13
CA LEU A 140 3.28 5.78 -2.54
C LEU A 140 4.62 5.53 -3.23
N ARG A 141 5.31 6.57 -3.66
CA ARG A 141 6.66 6.51 -4.25
C ARG A 141 7.60 7.40 -3.46
N TYR A 142 8.73 6.84 -3.02
CA TYR A 142 9.80 7.59 -2.37
C TYR A 142 10.72 8.22 -3.42
N GLU A 143 11.24 9.42 -3.12
CA GLU A 143 12.33 10.07 -3.85
C GLU A 143 13.72 9.56 -3.43
#